data_AF-A0A2N9NTY9-F1
#
_entry.id   AF-A0A2N9NTY9-F1
#
_cell.length_a   1.000
_cell.length_b   1.000
_cell.length_c   1.000
_cell.angle_alpha   90.00
_cell.angle_beta   90.00
_cell.angle_gamma   90.00
#
_symmetry.space_group_name_H-M   'P 1'
#
loop_
_entity.id
_entity.type
_entity.pdbx_description
1 polymer ?
#
loop_
_entity_poly.entity_id
_entity_poly.type
_entity_poly.pdbx_seq_one_letter_code
_entity_poly.pdbx_strand_id
1 'polypeptide(L)' 'MLCRRMKHTYPRAIHLVLNGSVDLLGLVSHRFPLERAPEAFALNSGYRDKVLKVVIES' A
#
# COMPACT_ATOMS: atom_id res chain seq x y z
N MET A 1 24.79 -3.01 1.04
CA MET A 1 23.31 -3.08 1.18
C MET A 1 22.90 -2.11 2.29
N LEU A 2 22.07 -1.11 1.99
CA LEU A 2 21.61 -0.12 2.98
C LEU A 2 20.30 -0.63 3.63
N CYS A 3 20.31 -0.95 4.92
CA CYS A 3 19.12 -1.38 5.63
C CYS A 3 18.47 -0.18 6.33
N ARG A 4 17.26 0.22 5.93
CA ARG A 4 16.53 1.33 6.59
C ARG A 4 15.93 0.83 7.91
N ARG A 5 16.49 1.26 9.05
CA ARG A 5 15.95 0.96 10.39
C ARG A 5 14.83 1.94 10.74
N MET A 6 13.60 1.45 10.80
CA MET A 6 12.38 2.26 11.02
C MET A 6 11.73 1.99 12.38
N LYS A 7 12.49 1.55 13.39
CA LYS A 7 11.98 1.13 14.72
C LYS A 7 10.96 2.12 15.33
N HIS A 8 11.18 3.42 15.13
CA HIS A 8 10.37 4.48 15.72
C HIS A 8 9.40 5.17 14.75
N THR A 9 9.31 4.71 13.49
CA THR A 9 8.51 5.40 12.46
C THR A 9 7.05 4.99 12.48
N TYR A 10 6.74 3.72 12.79
CA TYR A 10 5.37 3.22 12.82
C TYR A 10 4.47 3.95 13.82
N PRO A 11 4.86 4.20 15.10
CA PRO A 11 4.00 4.92 16.03
C PRO A 11 3.62 6.31 15.52
N ARG A 12 4.59 7.05 14.95
CA ARG A 12 4.34 8.38 14.39
C ARG A 12 3.42 8.34 13.18
N ALA A 13 3.66 7.41 12.25
CA ALA A 13 2.86 7.27 11.04
C ALA A 13 1.40 6.89 11.37
N ILE A 14 1.20 5.97 12.31
CA ILE A 14 -0.13 5.58 12.78
C ILE A 14 -0.86 6.79 13.38
N HIS A 15 -0.18 7.58 14.21
CA HIS A 15 -0.78 8.78 14.81
C HIS A 15 -1.26 9.79 13.76
N LEU A 16 -0.50 10.00 12.68
CA LEU A 16 -0.86 10.88 11.56
C LEU A 16 -2.10 10.41 10.79
N VAL A 17 -2.36 9.11 10.74
CA VAL A 17 -3.56 8.56 10.09
C VAL A 17 -4.76 8.68 11.03
N LEU A 18 -4.58 8.30 12.30
CA LEU A 18 -5.66 8.32 13.30
C LEU A 18 -6.19 9.73 13.58
N ASN A 19 -5.32 10.74 13.53
CA ASN A 19 -5.72 12.13 13.73
C ASN A 19 -6.19 12.84 12.44
N GLY A 20 -6.29 12.11 11.31
CA GLY A 20 -6.75 12.65 10.03
C GLY A 20 -5.77 13.60 9.34
N SER A 21 -4.50 13.67 9.77
CA SER A 21 -3.50 14.55 9.14
C SER A 21 -3.10 14.09 7.74
N VAL A 22 -3.34 12.82 7.38
CA VAL A 22 -3.02 12.23 6.08
C VAL A 22 -4.12 11.28 5.63
N ASP A 23 -4.60 11.43 4.39
CA ASP A 23 -5.46 10.44 3.73
C ASP A 23 -4.61 9.41 2.97
N LEU A 24 -4.67 8.15 3.40
CA LEU A 24 -3.98 7.03 2.74
C LEU A 24 -4.88 6.29 1.75
N LEU A 25 -6.20 6.42 1.88
CA LEU A 25 -7.14 5.67 1.05
C LEU A 25 -7.11 6.17 -0.40
N GLY A 26 -6.92 7.48 -0.60
CA GLY A 26 -6.69 8.07 -1.93
C GLY A 26 -5.45 7.55 -2.66
N LEU A 27 -4.51 6.90 -1.96
CA LEU A 27 -3.33 6.30 -2.58
C LEU A 27 -3.63 4.92 -3.20
N VAL A 28 -4.68 4.23 -2.74
CA VAL A 28 -5.03 2.87 -3.16
C VAL A 28 -5.73 2.92 -4.51
N SER A 29 -4.97 2.71 -5.57
CA SER A 29 -5.52 2.68 -6.93
C SER A 29 -6.35 1.43 -7.23
N HIS A 30 -5.99 0.27 -6.66
CA HIS A 30 -6.64 -1.00 -6.97
C HIS A 30 -6.75 -1.89 -5.73
N ARG A 31 -7.85 -2.65 -5.66
CA ARG A 31 -8.11 -3.66 -4.64
C ARG A 31 -8.41 -5.00 -5.30
N PHE A 32 -7.87 -6.06 -4.72
CA PHE A 32 -8.11 -7.42 -5.19
C PHE A 32 -8.42 -8.32 -3.99
N PRO A 33 -9.37 -9.26 -4.15
CA PRO A 33 -9.53 -10.31 -3.15
C PRO A 33 -8.32 -11.26 -3.20
N LEU A 34 -8.06 -11.98 -2.10
CA LEU A 34 -6.89 -12.85 -1.93
C LEU A 34 -6.75 -13.89 -3.06
N GLU A 35 -7.87 -14.43 -3.54
CA GLU A 35 -7.92 -15.43 -4.61
C GLU A 35 -7.33 -14.91 -5.93
N ARG A 36 -7.36 -13.59 -6.13
CA ARG A 36 -6.85 -12.89 -7.32
C ARG A 36 -5.47 -12.26 -7.10
N ALA A 37 -4.74 -12.67 -6.06
CA ALA A 37 -3.38 -12.22 -5.82
C ALA A 37 -2.45 -12.33 -7.06
N PRO A 38 -2.48 -13.41 -7.87
CA PRO A 38 -1.64 -13.49 -9.07
C PRO A 38 -1.90 -12.34 -10.07
N GLU A 39 -3.16 -11.97 -10.28
CA GLU A 39 -3.54 -10.87 -11.16
C GLU A 39 -3.09 -9.51 -10.60
N ALA A 40 -3.27 -9.31 -9.29
CA ALA A 40 -2.82 -8.11 -8.58
C ALA A 40 -1.30 -7.88 -8.76
N PHE A 41 -0.51 -8.94 -8.61
CA PHE A 41 0.94 -8.88 -8.81
C PHE A 41 1.33 -8.65 -10.27
N ALA A 42 0.63 -9.27 -11.23
CA ALA A 42 0.88 -9.07 -12.66
C ALA A 42 0.57 -7.63 -13.10
N LEU A 43 -0.51 -7.03 -12.60
CA LEU A 43 -0.86 -5.63 -12.86
C LEU A 43 0.21 -4.68 -12.28
N ASN A 44 0.63 -4.91 -11.04
CA ASN A 44 1.63 -4.08 -10.37
C ASN A 44 3.03 -4.19 -11.00
N SER A 45 3.46 -5.40 -11.38
CA SER A 45 4.77 -5.61 -12.02
C SER A 45 4.82 -5.06 -13.45
N GLY A 46 3.70 -5.12 -14.15
CA GLY A 46 3.57 -4.58 -15.51
C GLY A 46 3.33 -3.08 -15.59
N TYR A 47 3.20 -2.38 -14.46
CA TYR A 47 2.79 -0.97 -14.38
C TYR A 47 1.56 -0.66 -15.25
N ARG A 48 0.58 -1.58 -15.27
CA ARG A 48 -0.61 -1.47 -16.11
C ARG A 48 -1.69 -0.66 -15.40
N ASP A 49 -2.64 -0.17 -16.19
CA ASP A 49 -3.83 0.52 -15.68
C ASP A 49 -3.55 1.68 -14.71
N LYS A 50 -2.46 2.42 -14.95
CA LYS A 50 -2.03 3.56 -14.12
C LYS A 50 -1.90 3.20 -12.63
N VAL A 51 -1.46 1.97 -12.33
CA VAL A 51 -1.29 1.47 -10.96
C VAL A 51 -0.36 2.37 -10.13
N LEU A 52 -0.84 2.74 -8.94
CA LEU A 52 -0.08 3.46 -7.91
C LEU A 52 0.19 2.55 -6.71
N LYS A 53 -0.87 1.98 -6.16
CA LYS A 53 -0.82 1.05 -5.03
C LYS A 53 -1.93 0.01 -5.18
N VAL A 54 -1.55 -1.25 -5.06
CA VAL A 54 -2.47 -2.38 -5.00
C VAL A 54 -2.56 -2.88 -3.55
N VAL A 55 -3.79 -3.15 -3.10
CA VAL A 55 -4.08 -3.80 -1.81
C VAL A 55 -4.76 -5.13 -2.09
N ILE A 56 -4.34 -6.17 -1.37
CA ILE A 56 -4.99 -7.48 -1.36
C ILE A 56 -5.75 -7.58 -0.06
N GLU A 57 -7.03 -7.94 -0.13
CA GLU A 57 -7.93 -8.08 1.02
C GLU A 57 -8.52 -9.50 1.09
N SER A 58 -8.80 -9.96 2.31
CA SER A 58 -9.37 -11.28 2.64
C SER A 58 -10.88 -11.23 2.74
#